data_AF-D6K7R4-F1
#
_entry.id   AF-D6K7R4-F1
#
_cell.length_a   1.000
_cell.length_b   1.000
_cell.length_c   1.000
_cell.angle_alpha   90.00
_cell.angle_beta   90.00
_cell.angle_gamma   90.00
#
_symmetry.space_group_name_H-M   'P 1'
#
loop_
_entity.id
_entity.type
_entity.pdbx_description
1 polymer ?
#
loop_
_entity_poly.entity_id
_entity_poly.type
_entity_poly.pdbx_seq_one_letter_code
_entity_poly.pdbx_strand_id
1 'polypeptide(L)'
;MFAAFSTGGGTHPPHRPLARADAWTASGERTSPAVTHCVPKTPGSLPEMQRPTLRGRPRQAAALLAAVLTVTAFCAADAVAGSYPFGPRTRAVNDLGNQYVPFHAHLWDLLHGRADGGLLVNWQSGYGSSFLPDLGTYLSSPFALLVALFPRDEIDLAVYAVTVLKTACAGAAMAWLLLRLRPGRWWAAGLLGAAYALCGWSVADASYNPMWLDGLVALPLLCLVGEWVLAGRRRLLGVVVVALAWIANFYTAYMATLGAALVLLLRIWLLGLPRRRALTTAGRAAATVVLGVGLSAPLVTVIYLGTKHAYPGRVTHFAPVGAEDLLARLLPTTYGFGSPALFVGTTALLLALALPFHRAAPRRVRAGWPLLVAAVTLSMQWTPTHLAWHAFATPNGSPYRQAFVLCAL
;
A
#
# COMPACT_ATOMS: atom_id res chain seq x y z
N MET A 1 36.43 17.05 -43.33
CA MET A 1 36.65 16.05 -44.41
C MET A 1 35.50 15.05 -44.31
N PHE A 2 34.42 15.03 -45.08
CA PHE A 2 33.91 15.67 -46.31
C PHE A 2 32.36 15.74 -46.14
N ALA A 3 31.71 16.92 -46.29
CA ALA A 3 30.76 17.34 -47.36
C ALA A 3 29.47 16.47 -47.50
N ALA A 4 28.21 16.94 -47.40
CA ALA A 4 27.45 18.11 -47.90
C ALA A 4 26.73 17.92 -49.26
N PHE A 5 25.57 18.60 -49.39
CA PHE A 5 24.68 18.91 -50.56
C PHE A 5 23.48 17.96 -50.83
N SER A 6 22.27 18.38 -51.29
CA SER A 6 21.52 19.66 -51.42
C SER A 6 20.22 19.38 -52.24
N THR A 7 19.03 19.75 -51.76
CA THR A 7 18.05 20.76 -52.30
C THR A 7 17.38 20.58 -53.67
N GLY A 8 16.07 20.87 -53.69
CA GLY A 8 15.28 21.43 -54.82
C GLY A 8 14.00 20.64 -55.08
N GLY A 9 12.76 21.14 -55.10
CA GLY A 9 12.22 22.52 -55.13
C GLY A 9 11.38 22.74 -56.41
N GLY A 10 10.06 23.01 -56.28
CA GLY A 10 9.18 23.53 -57.36
C GLY A 10 7.85 22.74 -57.52
N THR A 11 6.69 23.17 -56.97
CA THR A 11 5.71 24.23 -57.37
C THR A 11 4.77 23.92 -58.56
N HIS A 12 3.55 23.47 -58.22
CA HIS A 12 2.22 24.04 -58.58
C HIS A 12 1.63 23.92 -60.03
N PRO A 13 0.29 24.15 -60.23
CA PRO A 13 -0.74 23.20 -60.72
C PRO A 13 -1.33 23.66 -62.11
N PRO A 14 -2.64 23.57 -62.46
CA PRO A 14 -3.80 22.70 -62.12
C PRO A 14 -4.46 22.08 -63.39
N HIS A 15 -5.60 21.37 -63.26
CA HIS A 15 -6.80 21.44 -64.12
C HIS A 15 -7.72 20.20 -63.96
N ARG A 16 -8.95 20.44 -63.45
CA ARG A 16 -10.19 19.69 -63.73
C ARG A 16 -10.63 19.98 -65.21
N PRO A 17 -11.62 19.32 -65.87
CA PRO A 17 -12.92 18.87 -65.31
C PRO A 17 -13.70 17.73 -66.05
N LEU A 18 -14.96 17.50 -65.59
CA LEU A 18 -16.15 16.92 -66.30
C LEU A 18 -16.12 15.40 -66.63
N ALA A 19 -17.22 14.65 -66.77
CA ALA A 19 -18.65 14.72 -66.42
C ALA A 19 -19.33 13.48 -67.08
N ARG A 20 -20.60 13.23 -66.70
CA ARG A 20 -21.62 12.37 -67.35
C ARG A 20 -21.55 10.87 -67.00
N ALA A 21 -22.53 10.35 -66.28
CA ALA A 21 -23.94 10.11 -66.63
C ALA A 21 -24.07 8.93 -67.60
N ASP A 22 -24.79 7.89 -67.18
CA ASP A 22 -25.83 7.29 -68.01
C ASP A 22 -26.85 6.50 -67.17
N ALA A 23 -28.09 6.66 -67.59
CA ALA A 23 -29.29 6.10 -67.03
C ALA A 23 -29.61 4.74 -67.67
N TRP A 24 -30.27 3.87 -66.93
CA TRP A 24 -31.11 2.81 -67.49
C TRP A 24 -32.48 2.79 -66.80
N THR A 25 -33.47 3.25 -67.56
CA THR A 25 -34.91 2.91 -67.54
C THR A 25 -35.11 1.41 -67.82
N ALA A 26 -36.19 0.70 -67.54
CA ALA A 26 -37.44 0.86 -66.80
C ALA A 26 -38.19 -0.50 -66.94
N SER A 27 -38.94 -0.93 -65.92
CA SER A 27 -40.14 -1.80 -65.97
C SER A 27 -40.35 -2.36 -64.55
N GLY A 28 -41.46 -2.23 -63.84
CA GLY A 28 -42.82 -1.98 -64.27
C GLY A 28 -43.69 -3.16 -63.81
N GLU A 29 -44.01 -3.25 -62.52
CA GLU A 29 -45.18 -4.02 -62.07
C GLU A 29 -45.69 -3.54 -60.71
N ARG A 30 -47.01 -3.33 -60.66
CA ARG A 30 -47.77 -2.76 -59.54
C ARG A 30 -48.47 -3.89 -58.78
N THR A 31 -48.26 -3.96 -57.47
CA THR A 31 -49.23 -4.49 -56.50
C THR A 31 -49.19 -3.63 -55.24
N SER A 32 -50.35 -3.10 -54.84
CA SER A 32 -50.57 -2.22 -53.68
C SER A 32 -50.79 -3.04 -52.38
N PRO A 33 -50.92 -2.45 -51.17
CA PRO A 33 -49.84 -2.37 -50.19
C PRO A 33 -50.16 -3.09 -48.87
N ALA A 34 -49.13 -3.62 -48.20
CA ALA A 34 -49.21 -3.98 -46.78
C ALA A 34 -48.74 -2.79 -45.93
N VAL A 35 -49.69 -2.23 -45.17
CA VAL A 35 -49.49 -1.13 -44.22
C VAL A 35 -48.45 -1.55 -43.18
N THR A 36 -47.27 -0.92 -43.23
CA THR A 36 -46.28 -1.00 -42.14
C THR A 36 -46.18 0.40 -41.55
N HIS A 37 -46.56 0.54 -40.29
CA HIS A 37 -46.46 1.80 -39.54
C HIS A 37 -45.03 2.32 -39.55
N CYS A 38 -44.83 3.45 -40.24
CA CYS A 38 -43.59 4.20 -40.24
C CYS A 38 -43.56 5.09 -38.98
N VAL A 39 -42.76 4.71 -37.99
CA VAL A 39 -42.40 5.58 -36.87
C VAL A 39 -41.33 6.57 -37.37
N PRO A 40 -41.48 7.89 -37.19
CA PRO A 40 -40.47 8.84 -37.68
C PRO A 40 -39.16 8.69 -36.90
N LYS A 41 -38.05 8.50 -37.62
CA LYS A 41 -36.69 8.62 -37.07
C LYS A 41 -36.38 10.09 -36.77
N THR A 42 -36.10 10.40 -35.51
CA THR A 42 -35.49 11.66 -35.08
C THR A 42 -34.06 11.78 -35.63
N PRO A 43 -33.63 12.95 -36.14
CA PRO A 43 -32.28 13.14 -36.65
C PRO A 43 -31.33 13.45 -35.49
N GLY A 44 -30.35 12.58 -35.25
CA GLY A 44 -29.27 12.85 -34.29
C GLY A 44 -28.79 11.64 -33.51
N SER A 45 -28.17 10.67 -34.17
CA SER A 45 -27.37 9.65 -33.49
C SER A 45 -25.98 9.59 -34.10
N LEU A 46 -25.01 10.15 -33.36
CA LEU A 46 -23.58 9.97 -33.63
C LEU A 46 -23.23 8.48 -33.60
N PRO A 47 -22.25 8.02 -34.41
CA PRO A 47 -21.88 6.62 -34.48
C PRO A 47 -21.39 6.14 -33.12
N GLU A 48 -21.98 5.04 -32.65
CA GLU A 48 -21.62 4.36 -31.42
C GLU A 48 -20.20 3.82 -31.53
N MET A 49 -19.22 4.59 -31.03
CA MET A 49 -17.87 4.11 -30.80
C MET A 49 -17.95 2.90 -29.87
N GLN A 50 -17.70 1.72 -30.42
CA GLN A 50 -17.40 0.51 -29.66
C GLN A 50 -16.29 0.81 -28.65
N ARG A 51 -16.66 0.99 -27.39
CA ARG A 51 -15.71 1.08 -26.28
C ARG A 51 -15.21 -0.35 -26.00
N PRO A 52 -13.91 -0.64 -26.09
CA PRO A 52 -13.42 -1.92 -25.64
C PRO A 52 -13.66 -2.02 -24.13
N THR A 53 -14.46 -3.01 -23.76
CA THR A 53 -14.83 -3.39 -22.39
C THR A 53 -13.63 -4.00 -21.65
N LEU A 54 -12.62 -3.20 -21.35
CA LEU A 54 -11.51 -3.57 -20.46
C LEU A 54 -11.76 -3.04 -19.05
N ARG A 55 -12.85 -3.49 -18.40
CA ARG A 55 -13.29 -2.98 -17.09
C ARG A 55 -12.47 -3.46 -15.87
N GLY A 56 -11.30 -4.10 -16.06
CA GLY A 56 -10.45 -4.57 -14.94
C GLY A 56 -8.93 -4.40 -15.09
N ARG A 57 -8.40 -4.18 -16.31
CA ARG A 57 -6.96 -4.26 -16.59
C ARG A 57 -6.04 -3.22 -15.93
N PRO A 58 -6.39 -1.93 -15.76
CA PRO A 58 -5.40 -0.93 -15.35
C PRO A 58 -4.98 -1.06 -13.88
N ARG A 59 -5.89 -1.46 -12.98
CA ARG A 59 -5.55 -1.64 -11.56
C ARG A 59 -4.70 -2.88 -11.33
N GLN A 60 -5.03 -3.98 -12.01
CA GLN A 60 -4.25 -5.21 -11.97
C GLN A 60 -2.85 -4.97 -12.55
N ALA A 61 -2.74 -4.29 -13.70
CA ALA A 61 -1.45 -3.95 -14.29
C ALA A 61 -0.60 -3.05 -13.38
N ALA A 62 -1.20 -2.04 -12.73
CA ALA A 62 -0.49 -1.19 -11.78
C ALA A 62 0.01 -1.96 -10.55
N ALA A 63 -0.85 -2.84 -9.99
CA ALA A 63 -0.50 -3.66 -8.84
C ALA A 63 0.61 -4.66 -9.18
N LEU A 64 0.54 -5.32 -10.34
CA LEU A 64 1.57 -6.22 -10.84
C LEU A 64 2.89 -5.48 -11.10
N LEU A 65 2.85 -4.30 -11.73
CA LEU A 65 4.04 -3.50 -11.93
C LEU A 65 4.69 -3.11 -10.61
N ALA A 66 3.91 -2.65 -9.63
CA ALA A 66 4.42 -2.31 -8.31
C ALA A 66 5.10 -3.53 -7.65
N ALA A 67 4.42 -4.67 -7.64
CA ALA A 67 4.96 -5.90 -7.06
C ALA A 67 6.27 -6.33 -7.75
N VAL A 68 6.30 -6.39 -9.08
CA VAL A 68 7.48 -6.80 -9.84
C VAL A 68 8.65 -5.85 -9.60
N LEU A 69 8.41 -4.53 -9.62
CA LEU A 69 9.46 -3.54 -9.34
C LEU A 69 9.98 -3.66 -7.91
N THR A 70 9.08 -3.85 -6.93
CA THR A 70 9.47 -4.03 -5.53
C THR A 70 10.33 -5.27 -5.35
N VAL A 71 9.90 -6.43 -5.85
CA VAL A 71 10.67 -7.69 -5.78
C VAL A 71 12.03 -7.52 -6.47
N THR A 72 12.03 -7.00 -7.69
CA THR A 72 13.27 -6.86 -8.49
C THR A 72 14.26 -5.93 -7.80
N ALA A 73 13.82 -4.77 -7.31
CA ALA A 73 14.70 -3.81 -6.66
C ALA A 73 15.19 -4.31 -5.29
N PHE A 74 14.33 -4.96 -4.50
CA PHE A 74 14.73 -5.52 -3.20
C PHE A 74 15.77 -6.62 -3.39
N CYS A 75 15.50 -7.62 -4.23
CA CYS A 75 16.43 -8.72 -4.50
C CYS A 75 17.73 -8.23 -5.15
N ALA A 76 17.66 -7.27 -6.09
CA ALA A 76 18.85 -6.69 -6.70
C ALA A 76 19.70 -5.93 -5.68
N ALA A 77 19.07 -5.19 -4.75
CA ALA A 77 19.79 -4.51 -3.67
C ALA A 77 20.51 -5.51 -2.77
N ASP A 78 19.86 -6.62 -2.38
CA ASP A 78 20.50 -7.67 -1.58
C ASP A 78 21.63 -8.39 -2.34
N ALA A 79 21.45 -8.65 -3.63
CA ALA A 79 22.48 -9.24 -4.48
C ALA A 79 23.71 -8.34 -4.61
N VAL A 80 23.52 -7.04 -4.84
CA VAL A 80 24.61 -6.04 -4.84
C VAL A 80 25.24 -5.94 -3.46
N ALA A 81 24.43 -6.03 -2.41
CA ALA A 81 24.89 -6.09 -1.02
C ALA A 81 25.42 -7.48 -0.64
N GLY A 82 25.59 -8.45 -1.55
CA GLY A 82 26.10 -9.80 -1.24
C GLY A 82 25.46 -10.44 0.00
N SER A 83 24.21 -10.10 0.28
CA SER A 83 23.43 -10.51 1.43
C SER A 83 22.74 -11.82 1.10
N TYR A 84 22.64 -12.73 2.08
CA TYR A 84 21.88 -13.96 1.91
C TYR A 84 20.43 -13.63 1.50
N PRO A 85 19.85 -14.31 0.48
CA PRO A 85 20.33 -15.55 -0.14
C PRO A 85 21.26 -15.37 -1.35
N PHE A 86 21.56 -14.14 -1.77
CA PHE A 86 22.32 -13.86 -2.99
C PHE A 86 23.84 -13.76 -2.78
N GLY A 87 24.29 -13.77 -1.52
CA GLY A 87 25.71 -13.78 -1.20
C GLY A 87 25.99 -14.30 0.22
N PRO A 88 27.27 -14.31 0.62
CA PRO A 88 27.70 -14.97 1.85
C PRO A 88 27.45 -14.13 3.11
N ARG A 89 27.06 -12.85 3.00
CA ARG A 89 26.82 -12.02 4.19
C ARG A 89 25.51 -12.42 4.84
N THR A 90 25.57 -12.76 6.13
CA THR A 90 24.37 -13.04 6.90
C THR A 90 23.48 -11.80 6.96
N ARG A 91 22.17 -12.03 6.80
CA ARG A 91 21.14 -11.01 7.03
C ARG A 91 20.53 -11.11 8.43
N ALA A 92 20.86 -12.14 9.20
CA ALA A 92 20.33 -12.42 10.53
C ALA A 92 20.92 -11.47 11.59
N VAL A 93 20.66 -10.18 11.43
CA VAL A 93 21.12 -9.10 12.31
C VAL A 93 20.03 -8.69 13.29
N ASN A 94 20.44 -8.23 14.48
CA ASN A 94 19.53 -7.73 15.51
C ASN A 94 18.35 -8.70 15.79
N ASP A 95 17.11 -8.20 15.79
CA ASP A 95 15.93 -9.01 16.09
C ASP A 95 15.65 -10.07 15.01
N LEU A 96 16.10 -9.90 13.76
CA LEU A 96 15.92 -10.90 12.71
C LEU A 96 16.58 -12.22 13.08
N GLY A 97 17.85 -12.16 13.48
CA GLY A 97 18.60 -13.34 13.91
C GLY A 97 18.23 -13.83 15.29
N ASN A 98 17.99 -12.90 16.23
CA ASN A 98 17.77 -13.24 17.63
C ASN A 98 16.33 -13.69 17.95
N GLN A 99 15.35 -13.26 17.16
CA GLN A 99 13.93 -13.46 17.46
C GLN A 99 13.15 -14.03 16.28
N TYR A 100 13.16 -13.33 15.14
CA TYR A 100 12.22 -13.66 14.06
C TYR A 100 12.54 -14.99 13.38
N VAL A 101 13.81 -15.26 13.02
CA VAL A 101 14.19 -16.55 12.42
C VAL A 101 13.92 -17.71 13.39
N PRO A 102 14.34 -17.66 14.67
CA PRO A 102 13.99 -18.69 15.66
C PRO A 102 12.48 -18.90 15.85
N PHE A 103 11.68 -17.84 15.95
CA PHE A 103 10.23 -17.97 16.08
C PHE A 103 9.59 -18.61 14.85
N HIS A 104 10.03 -18.28 13.65
CA HIS A 104 9.52 -18.91 12.43
C HIS A 104 9.98 -20.37 12.31
N ALA A 105 11.17 -20.71 12.82
CA ALA A 105 11.63 -22.09 12.91
C ALA A 105 10.75 -22.91 13.88
N HIS A 106 10.41 -22.35 15.04
CA HIS A 106 9.48 -22.97 15.97
C HIS A 106 8.06 -23.08 15.40
N LEU A 107 7.58 -22.07 14.65
CA LEU A 107 6.31 -22.15 13.92
C LEU A 107 6.33 -23.30 12.90
N TRP A 108 7.43 -23.47 12.18
CA TRP A 108 7.59 -24.58 11.26
C TRP A 108 7.49 -25.92 11.99
N ASP A 109 8.19 -26.06 13.13
CA ASP A 109 8.16 -27.28 13.94
C ASP A 109 6.74 -27.56 14.44
N LEU A 110 6.00 -26.54 14.86
CA LEU A 110 4.62 -26.66 15.30
C LEU A 110 3.70 -27.16 14.17
N LEU A 111 3.82 -26.56 12.97
CA LEU A 111 3.01 -26.92 11.81
C LEU A 111 3.31 -28.34 11.29
N HIS A 112 4.51 -28.85 11.55
CA HIS A 112 4.93 -30.21 11.17
C HIS A 112 4.84 -31.23 12.31
N GLY A 113 4.30 -30.86 13.48
CA GLY A 113 4.16 -31.76 14.64
C GLY A 113 5.48 -32.18 15.28
N ARG A 114 6.52 -31.34 15.17
CA ARG A 114 7.89 -31.56 15.68
C ARG A 114 8.31 -30.59 16.78
N ALA A 115 7.43 -29.69 17.20
CA ALA A 115 7.76 -28.70 18.22
C ALA A 115 7.96 -29.33 19.60
N ASP A 116 9.01 -28.92 20.30
CA ASP A 116 9.20 -29.18 21.72
C ASP A 116 8.27 -28.27 22.53
N GLY A 117 7.03 -28.73 22.71
CA GLY A 117 5.95 -27.97 23.33
C GLY A 117 4.70 -27.93 22.44
N GLY A 118 4.01 -26.79 22.41
CA GLY A 118 2.84 -26.60 21.58
C GLY A 118 2.39 -25.14 21.55
N LEU A 119 1.13 -24.91 21.16
CA LEU A 119 0.57 -23.55 21.07
C LEU A 119 0.63 -22.78 22.40
N LEU A 120 0.61 -23.48 23.53
CA LEU A 120 0.53 -22.86 24.86
C LEU A 120 1.90 -22.65 25.51
N VAL A 121 2.85 -23.55 25.27
CA VAL A 121 4.14 -23.63 25.98
C VAL A 121 5.25 -23.87 24.98
N ASN A 122 6.33 -23.10 25.11
CA ASN A 122 7.57 -23.29 24.37
C ASN A 122 8.67 -23.72 25.35
N TRP A 123 9.17 -24.96 25.23
CA TRP A 123 10.24 -25.49 26.09
C TRP A 123 11.64 -25.02 25.68
N GLN A 124 11.78 -24.51 24.46
CA GLN A 124 13.05 -24.01 23.92
C GLN A 124 13.42 -22.62 24.46
N SER A 125 12.47 -21.94 25.12
CA SER A 125 12.67 -20.64 25.75
C SER A 125 12.70 -20.75 27.27
N GLY A 126 13.83 -20.43 27.89
CA GLY A 126 13.94 -20.22 29.34
C GLY A 126 13.46 -21.39 30.21
N TYR A 127 13.68 -22.64 29.78
CA TYR A 127 13.18 -23.88 30.42
C TYR A 127 11.65 -24.02 30.47
N GLY A 128 10.93 -23.30 29.60
CA GLY A 128 9.47 -23.31 29.52
C GLY A 128 8.89 -21.92 29.69
N SER A 129 8.41 -21.32 28.59
CA SER A 129 7.68 -20.06 28.59
C SER A 129 6.30 -20.22 27.97
N SER A 130 5.38 -19.29 28.28
CA SER A 130 4.10 -19.22 27.57
C SER A 130 4.34 -18.79 26.12
N PHE A 131 3.82 -19.56 25.15
CA PHE A 131 4.05 -19.29 23.73
C PHE A 131 2.94 -18.47 23.07
N LEU A 132 1.69 -18.52 23.56
CA LEU A 132 0.58 -17.81 22.93
C LEU A 132 0.82 -16.29 22.72
N PRO A 133 1.39 -15.55 23.69
CA PRO A 133 1.69 -14.13 23.49
C PRO A 133 2.72 -13.89 22.38
N ASP A 134 3.75 -14.73 22.30
CA ASP A 134 4.80 -14.65 21.26
C ASP A 134 4.24 -15.03 19.89
N LEU A 135 3.44 -16.10 19.82
CA LEU A 135 2.72 -16.50 18.61
C LEU A 135 1.87 -15.33 18.08
N GLY A 136 1.09 -14.69 18.95
CA GLY A 136 0.27 -13.54 18.57
C GLY A 136 1.06 -12.28 18.21
N THR A 137 2.24 -12.09 18.79
CA THR A 137 3.05 -10.89 18.54
C THR A 137 3.85 -11.00 17.24
N TYR A 138 4.40 -12.18 16.97
CA TYR A 138 5.41 -12.37 15.93
C TYR A 138 4.95 -13.22 14.74
N LEU A 139 3.93 -14.07 14.89
CA LEU A 139 3.65 -15.18 13.97
C LEU A 139 2.19 -15.28 13.50
N SER A 140 1.30 -14.43 13.99
CA SER A 140 -0.14 -14.46 13.64
C SER A 140 -0.47 -13.88 12.25
N SER A 141 0.52 -13.32 11.55
CA SER A 141 0.38 -12.89 10.16
C SER A 141 0.03 -14.08 9.26
N PRO A 142 -0.97 -13.95 8.36
CA PRO A 142 -1.26 -14.99 7.36
C PRO A 142 -0.05 -15.35 6.50
N PHE A 143 0.88 -14.42 6.30
CA PHE A 143 2.11 -14.67 5.55
C PHE A 143 3.11 -15.55 6.32
N ALA A 144 3.08 -15.56 7.66
CA ALA A 144 4.00 -16.36 8.47
C ALA A 144 3.81 -17.87 8.22
N LEU A 145 2.57 -18.29 7.94
CA LEU A 145 2.24 -19.69 7.63
C LEU A 145 2.96 -20.22 6.37
N LEU A 146 3.40 -19.34 5.47
CA LEU A 146 4.16 -19.72 4.27
C LEU A 146 5.51 -20.36 4.62
N VAL A 147 6.02 -20.17 5.84
CA VAL A 147 7.25 -20.83 6.29
C VAL A 147 7.15 -22.35 6.16
N ALA A 148 5.95 -22.92 6.33
CA ALA A 148 5.74 -24.37 6.24
C ALA A 148 6.03 -24.96 4.85
N LEU A 149 6.12 -24.13 3.81
CA LEU A 149 6.40 -24.57 2.44
C LEU A 149 7.90 -24.74 2.16
N PHE A 150 8.76 -24.37 3.11
CA PHE A 150 10.22 -24.39 2.97
C PHE A 150 10.85 -25.54 3.76
N PRO A 151 12.07 -25.98 3.38
CA PRO A 151 12.88 -26.88 4.19
C PRO A 151 13.18 -26.29 5.58
N ARG A 152 13.28 -27.15 6.60
CA ARG A 152 13.49 -26.74 8.00
C ARG A 152 14.87 -26.13 8.26
N ASP A 153 15.85 -26.49 7.47
CA ASP A 153 17.21 -25.94 7.46
C ASP A 153 17.30 -24.60 6.71
N GLU A 154 16.27 -24.23 5.94
CA GLU A 154 16.21 -23.01 5.11
C GLU A 154 15.16 -22.00 5.62
N ILE A 155 14.95 -21.93 6.94
CA ILE A 155 13.97 -21.00 7.53
C ILE A 155 14.37 -19.54 7.30
N ASP A 156 15.67 -19.23 7.25
CA ASP A 156 16.10 -17.87 6.94
C ASP A 156 15.65 -17.46 5.52
N LEU A 157 15.78 -18.37 4.53
CA LEU A 157 15.24 -18.17 3.18
C LEU A 157 13.71 -18.00 3.19
N ALA A 158 13.02 -18.80 3.99
CA ALA A 158 11.57 -18.71 4.11
C ALA A 158 11.13 -17.33 4.63
N VAL A 159 11.78 -16.85 5.69
CA VAL A 159 11.53 -15.50 6.25
C VAL A 159 11.91 -14.42 5.25
N TYR A 160 12.99 -14.60 4.49
CA TYR A 160 13.38 -13.68 3.41
C TYR A 160 12.30 -13.56 2.35
N ALA A 161 11.82 -14.70 1.83
CA ALA A 161 10.76 -14.76 0.83
C ALA A 161 9.46 -14.12 1.35
N VAL A 162 9.11 -14.35 2.61
CA VAL A 162 7.96 -13.70 3.27
C VAL A 162 8.15 -12.18 3.35
N THR A 163 9.33 -11.69 3.73
CA THR A 163 9.63 -10.25 3.76
C THR A 163 9.47 -9.60 2.38
N VAL A 164 10.03 -10.22 1.33
CA VAL A 164 9.91 -9.74 -0.06
C VAL A 164 8.47 -9.79 -0.54
N LEU A 165 7.72 -10.84 -0.19
CA LEU A 165 6.32 -10.96 -0.56
C LEU A 165 5.44 -9.91 0.13
N LYS A 166 5.63 -9.67 1.43
CA LYS A 166 4.90 -8.65 2.18
C LYS A 166 5.14 -7.25 1.60
N THR A 167 6.40 -6.89 1.34
CA THR A 167 6.73 -5.60 0.72
C THR A 167 6.11 -5.45 -0.67
N ALA A 168 6.17 -6.49 -1.52
CA ALA A 168 5.53 -6.49 -2.83
C ALA A 168 4.00 -6.33 -2.75
N CYS A 169 3.35 -7.02 -1.80
CA CYS A 169 1.93 -6.88 -1.52
C CYS A 169 1.55 -5.46 -1.08
N ALA A 170 2.38 -4.81 -0.26
CA ALA A 170 2.16 -3.42 0.16
C ALA A 170 2.19 -2.47 -1.05
N GLY A 171 3.16 -2.65 -1.95
CA GLY A 171 3.27 -1.85 -3.17
C GLY A 171 2.10 -2.05 -4.12
N ALA A 172 1.70 -3.31 -4.31
CA ALA A 172 0.52 -3.67 -5.09
C ALA A 172 -0.76 -3.05 -4.54
N ALA A 173 -0.97 -3.13 -3.21
CA ALA A 173 -2.12 -2.55 -2.53
C ALA A 173 -2.13 -1.02 -2.64
N MET A 174 -0.97 -0.37 -2.51
CA MET A 174 -0.84 1.08 -2.68
C MET A 174 -1.14 1.51 -4.12
N ALA A 175 -0.57 0.85 -5.13
CA ALA A 175 -0.86 1.15 -6.53
C ALA A 175 -2.36 1.00 -6.85
N TRP A 176 -3.01 -0.02 -6.26
CA TRP A 176 -4.45 -0.20 -6.37
C TRP A 176 -5.24 0.93 -5.70
N LEU A 177 -4.83 1.35 -4.50
CA LEU A 177 -5.42 2.48 -3.79
C LEU A 177 -5.29 3.78 -4.58
N LEU A 178 -4.12 4.09 -5.14
CA LEU A 178 -3.89 5.32 -5.91
C LEU A 178 -4.89 5.42 -7.08
N LEU A 179 -5.07 4.35 -7.85
CA LEU A 179 -6.05 4.29 -8.94
C LEU A 179 -7.52 4.21 -8.47
N ARG A 180 -7.75 3.92 -7.18
CA ARG A 180 -9.07 4.03 -6.56
C ARG A 180 -9.38 5.47 -6.16
N LEU A 181 -8.40 6.18 -5.60
CA LEU A 181 -8.51 7.57 -5.17
C LEU A 181 -8.64 8.53 -6.37
N ARG A 182 -7.84 8.29 -7.43
CA ARG A 182 -7.89 9.08 -8.66
C ARG A 182 -7.53 8.21 -9.88
N PRO A 183 -8.45 8.01 -10.84
CA PRO A 183 -8.12 7.36 -12.10
C PRO A 183 -6.98 8.11 -12.81
N GLY A 184 -6.01 7.37 -13.33
CA GLY A 184 -4.82 7.93 -13.96
C GLY A 184 -4.02 6.87 -14.70
N ARG A 185 -2.76 7.21 -15.02
CA ARG A 185 -1.83 6.31 -15.73
C ARG A 185 -1.46 5.16 -14.79
N TRP A 186 -1.80 3.94 -15.19
CA TRP A 186 -1.58 2.75 -14.36
C TRP A 186 -0.11 2.55 -14.01
N TRP A 187 0.80 2.83 -14.94
CA TRP A 187 2.24 2.67 -14.71
C TRP A 187 2.76 3.66 -13.66
N ALA A 188 2.22 4.89 -13.61
CA ALA A 188 2.62 5.88 -12.63
C ALA A 188 2.17 5.47 -11.22
N ALA A 189 0.95 4.92 -11.11
CA ALA A 189 0.49 4.32 -9.87
C ALA A 189 1.33 3.11 -9.45
N GLY A 190 1.79 2.29 -10.40
CA GLY A 190 2.71 1.18 -10.14
C GLY A 190 4.07 1.65 -9.61
N LEU A 191 4.67 2.67 -10.23
CA LEU A 191 5.93 3.28 -9.75
C LEU A 191 5.78 3.89 -8.34
N LEU A 192 4.71 4.63 -8.09
CA LEU A 192 4.44 5.22 -6.78
C LEU A 192 4.10 4.16 -5.72
N GLY A 193 3.46 3.06 -6.11
CA GLY A 193 3.25 1.90 -5.24
C GLY A 193 4.56 1.24 -4.84
N ALA A 194 5.47 1.03 -5.79
CA ALA A 194 6.81 0.50 -5.50
C ALA A 194 7.64 1.45 -4.63
N ALA A 195 7.55 2.77 -4.89
CA ALA A 195 8.18 3.81 -4.09
C ALA A 195 7.72 3.80 -2.62
N TYR A 196 6.42 3.60 -2.38
CA TYR A 196 5.90 3.39 -1.03
C TYR A 196 6.42 2.09 -0.39
N ALA A 197 6.37 0.98 -1.12
CA ALA A 197 6.81 -0.31 -0.61
C ALA A 197 8.31 -0.36 -0.28
N LEU A 198 9.12 0.44 -0.97
CA LEU A 198 10.57 0.56 -0.78
C LEU A 198 10.94 1.87 -0.09
N CYS A 199 10.01 2.48 0.66
CA CYS A 199 10.32 3.67 1.43
C CYS A 199 11.38 3.38 2.51
N GLY A 200 12.03 4.44 2.99
CA GLY A 200 13.13 4.39 3.94
C GLY A 200 12.77 3.58 5.17
N TRP A 201 11.58 3.78 5.75
CA TRP A 201 11.10 2.98 6.87
C TRP A 201 11.01 1.48 6.54
N SER A 202 10.49 1.13 5.36
CA SER A 202 10.37 -0.28 4.97
C SER A 202 11.74 -0.95 4.84
N VAL A 203 12.72 -0.24 4.28
CA VAL A 203 14.06 -0.79 4.00
C VAL A 203 14.95 -0.73 5.24
N ALA A 204 14.95 0.38 5.96
CA ALA A 204 15.89 0.68 7.05
C ALA A 204 15.41 0.20 8.43
N ASP A 205 14.11 0.01 8.65
CA ASP A 205 13.55 -0.42 9.93
C ASP A 205 12.77 -1.74 9.82
N ALA A 206 11.89 -1.88 8.83
CA ALA A 206 10.93 -3.00 8.80
C ALA A 206 11.46 -4.27 8.12
N SER A 207 12.46 -4.19 7.25
CA SER A 207 12.98 -5.32 6.45
C SER A 207 13.53 -6.47 7.31
N TYR A 208 14.17 -6.14 8.44
CA TYR A 208 14.66 -7.10 9.44
C TYR A 208 13.68 -7.27 10.62
N ASN A 209 12.51 -6.64 10.59
CA ASN A 209 11.40 -6.85 11.53
C ASN A 209 10.12 -7.27 10.79
N PRO A 210 10.04 -8.52 10.27
CA PRO A 210 8.99 -8.94 9.33
C PRO A 210 7.56 -8.74 9.81
N MET A 211 7.31 -8.67 11.12
CA MET A 211 5.99 -8.38 11.69
C MET A 211 5.54 -6.93 11.43
N TRP A 212 6.46 -5.97 11.29
CA TRP A 212 6.11 -4.56 11.05
C TRP A 212 5.59 -4.33 9.63
N LEU A 213 6.02 -5.16 8.67
CA LEU A 213 5.57 -5.09 7.29
C LEU A 213 4.08 -5.36 7.13
N ASP A 214 3.43 -6.03 8.09
CA ASP A 214 1.97 -6.20 8.08
C ASP A 214 1.23 -4.85 8.14
N GLY A 215 1.76 -3.86 8.87
CA GLY A 215 1.23 -2.49 8.88
C GLY A 215 1.40 -1.77 7.55
N LEU A 216 2.54 -1.98 6.88
CA LEU A 216 2.81 -1.44 5.54
C LEU A 216 1.80 -1.99 4.51
N VAL A 217 1.45 -3.27 4.60
CA VAL A 217 0.38 -3.87 3.78
C VAL A 217 -0.99 -3.37 4.21
N ALA A 218 -1.24 -3.27 5.52
CA ALA A 218 -2.53 -2.91 6.07
C ALA A 218 -2.96 -1.48 5.71
N LEU A 219 -2.07 -0.49 5.75
CA LEU A 219 -2.43 0.91 5.52
C LEU A 219 -3.16 1.15 4.19
N PRO A 220 -2.64 0.76 3.02
CA PRO A 220 -3.36 0.94 1.77
C PRO A 220 -4.68 0.14 1.72
N LEU A 221 -4.74 -1.03 2.34
CA LEU A 221 -5.96 -1.84 2.43
C LEU A 221 -7.03 -1.17 3.33
N LEU A 222 -6.64 -0.59 4.45
CA LEU A 222 -7.54 0.13 5.36
C LEU A 222 -8.03 1.44 4.72
N CYS A 223 -7.19 2.15 3.96
CA CYS A 223 -7.62 3.26 3.12
C CYS A 223 -8.65 2.81 2.06
N LEU A 224 -8.47 1.64 1.46
CA LEU A 224 -9.47 1.05 0.54
C LEU A 224 -10.78 0.72 1.24
N VAL A 225 -10.74 0.23 2.49
CA VAL A 225 -11.94 0.06 3.33
C VAL A 225 -12.63 1.41 3.53
N GLY A 226 -11.90 2.49 3.81
CA GLY A 226 -12.44 3.85 3.86
C GLY A 226 -13.19 4.25 2.58
N GLU A 227 -12.61 3.97 1.40
CA GLU A 227 -13.26 4.22 0.10
C GLU A 227 -14.48 3.32 -0.15
N TRP A 228 -14.54 2.11 0.42
CA TRP A 228 -15.73 1.26 0.39
C TRP A 228 -16.84 1.79 1.30
N VAL A 229 -16.49 2.28 2.49
CA VAL A 229 -17.43 2.93 3.43
C VAL A 229 -18.03 4.19 2.81
N LEU A 230 -17.21 5.05 2.18
CA LEU A 230 -17.66 6.23 1.43
C LEU A 230 -18.65 5.87 0.32
N ALA A 231 -18.40 4.75 -0.38
CA ALA A 231 -19.28 4.23 -1.42
C ALA A 231 -20.50 3.45 -0.88
N GLY A 232 -20.57 3.18 0.43
CA GLY A 232 -21.62 2.37 1.05
C GLY A 232 -21.59 0.88 0.68
N ARG A 233 -20.44 0.35 0.24
CA ARG A 233 -20.28 -1.03 -0.28
C ARG A 233 -19.36 -1.88 0.60
N ARG A 234 -19.38 -3.20 0.39
CA ARG A 234 -18.39 -4.16 0.94
C ARG A 234 -18.20 -4.08 2.47
N ARG A 235 -19.29 -3.89 3.22
CA ARG A 235 -19.26 -3.68 4.68
C ARG A 235 -18.61 -4.85 5.43
N LEU A 236 -19.05 -6.08 5.15
CA LEU A 236 -18.51 -7.29 5.76
C LEU A 236 -17.03 -7.49 5.42
N LEU A 237 -16.66 -7.32 4.14
CA LEU A 237 -15.26 -7.41 3.72
C LEU A 237 -14.39 -6.34 4.41
N GLY A 238 -14.91 -5.14 4.64
CA GLY A 238 -14.22 -4.10 5.41
C GLY A 238 -13.90 -4.55 6.84
N VAL A 239 -14.87 -5.16 7.52
CA VAL A 239 -14.68 -5.74 8.86
C VAL A 239 -13.61 -6.84 8.85
N VAL A 240 -13.66 -7.74 7.87
CA VAL A 240 -12.67 -8.83 7.72
C VAL A 240 -11.26 -8.28 7.45
N VAL A 241 -11.11 -7.27 6.58
CA VAL A 241 -9.81 -6.64 6.30
C VAL A 241 -9.24 -5.99 7.56
N VAL A 242 -10.06 -5.29 8.35
CA VAL A 242 -9.61 -4.73 9.64
C VAL A 242 -9.19 -5.85 10.59
N ALA A 243 -10.00 -6.90 10.73
CA ALA A 243 -9.70 -8.03 11.61
C ALA A 243 -8.38 -8.70 11.23
N LEU A 244 -8.17 -8.98 9.94
CA LEU A 244 -6.92 -9.58 9.44
C LEU A 244 -5.70 -8.68 9.68
N ALA A 245 -5.84 -7.36 9.50
CA ALA A 245 -4.75 -6.43 9.78
C ALA A 245 -4.35 -6.48 11.27
N TRP A 246 -5.34 -6.43 12.17
CA TRP A 246 -5.10 -6.46 13.62
C TRP A 246 -4.62 -7.82 14.12
N ILE A 247 -5.10 -8.92 13.54
CA ILE A 247 -4.58 -10.27 13.81
C ILE A 247 -3.13 -10.37 13.34
N ALA A 248 -2.81 -9.87 12.15
CA ALA A 248 -1.47 -10.01 11.58
C ALA A 248 -0.41 -9.28 12.41
N ASN A 249 -0.70 -8.05 12.83
CA ASN A 249 0.15 -7.33 13.77
C ASN A 249 -0.59 -6.17 14.43
N PHE A 250 -1.11 -6.36 15.65
CA PHE A 250 -1.87 -5.32 16.36
C PHE A 250 -1.13 -3.98 16.48
N TYR A 251 0.20 -4.04 16.64
CA TYR A 251 1.05 -2.88 16.87
C TYR A 251 1.09 -1.94 15.65
N THR A 252 1.49 -2.44 14.48
CA THR A 252 1.53 -1.61 13.27
C THR A 252 0.16 -1.43 12.62
N ALA A 253 -0.79 -2.36 12.85
CA ALA A 253 -2.18 -2.20 12.42
C ALA A 253 -2.89 -1.06 13.14
N TYR A 254 -2.58 -0.81 14.41
CA TYR A 254 -3.06 0.36 15.14
C TYR A 254 -2.63 1.66 14.43
N MET A 255 -1.34 1.80 14.11
CA MET A 255 -0.80 2.95 13.38
C MET A 255 -1.43 3.08 11.99
N ALA A 256 -1.54 1.97 11.26
CA ALA A 256 -2.18 1.95 9.94
C ALA A 256 -3.67 2.35 10.00
N THR A 257 -4.38 1.96 11.07
CA THR A 257 -5.78 2.33 11.31
C THR A 257 -5.92 3.83 11.57
N LEU A 258 -5.04 4.42 12.38
CA LEU A 258 -5.00 5.87 12.58
C LEU A 258 -4.69 6.62 11.27
N GLY A 259 -3.67 6.17 10.52
CA GLY A 259 -3.33 6.74 9.21
C GLY A 259 -4.50 6.69 8.22
N ALA A 260 -5.16 5.53 8.11
CA ALA A 260 -6.33 5.37 7.25
C ALA A 260 -7.52 6.22 7.71
N ALA A 261 -7.71 6.43 9.01
CA ALA A 261 -8.73 7.34 9.54
C ALA A 261 -8.45 8.79 9.14
N LEU A 262 -7.19 9.25 9.24
CA LEU A 262 -6.80 10.59 8.79
C LEU A 262 -7.03 10.77 7.28
N VAL A 263 -6.66 9.78 6.46
CA VAL A 263 -6.95 9.78 5.02
C VAL A 263 -8.46 9.84 4.78
N LEU A 264 -9.27 9.05 5.48
CA LEU A 264 -10.72 9.08 5.34
C LEU A 264 -11.31 10.46 5.70
N LEU A 265 -10.86 11.09 6.78
CA LEU A 265 -11.29 12.43 7.17
C LEU A 265 -10.94 13.47 6.10
N LEU A 266 -9.72 13.42 5.56
CA LEU A 266 -9.32 14.25 4.44
C LEU A 266 -10.22 14.01 3.23
N ARG A 267 -10.54 12.75 2.91
CA ARG A 267 -11.42 12.39 1.78
C ARG A 267 -12.84 12.92 1.96
N ILE A 268 -13.41 12.84 3.17
CA ILE A 268 -14.72 13.43 3.48
C ILE A 268 -14.70 14.95 3.23
N TRP A 269 -13.64 15.63 3.66
CA TRP A 269 -13.48 17.08 3.46
C TRP A 269 -13.27 17.46 1.98
N LEU A 270 -12.43 16.71 1.26
CA LEU A 270 -12.17 16.92 -0.17
C LEU A 270 -13.42 16.73 -1.03
N LEU A 271 -14.27 15.75 -0.68
CA LEU A 271 -15.53 15.48 -1.36
C LEU A 271 -16.64 16.48 -1.00
N GLY A 272 -16.46 17.32 0.02
CA GLY A 272 -17.45 18.32 0.43
C GLY A 272 -18.79 17.72 0.84
N LEU A 273 -18.78 16.56 1.50
CA LEU A 273 -20.01 15.85 1.86
C LEU A 273 -20.88 16.69 2.83
N PRO A 274 -22.21 16.69 2.69
CA PRO A 274 -23.11 17.31 3.67
C PRO A 274 -22.88 16.74 5.08
N ARG A 275 -22.99 17.58 6.13
CA ARG A 275 -22.67 17.22 7.52
C ARG A 275 -23.30 15.89 7.96
N ARG A 276 -24.58 15.65 7.66
CA ARG A 276 -25.27 14.39 7.97
C ARG A 276 -24.62 13.18 7.30
N ARG A 277 -24.26 13.30 6.01
CA ARG A 277 -23.58 12.23 5.26
C ARG A 277 -22.14 12.03 5.75
N ALA A 278 -21.43 13.09 6.10
CA ALA A 278 -20.10 13.03 6.70
C ALA A 278 -20.13 12.26 8.03
N LEU A 279 -21.03 12.62 8.96
CA LEU A 279 -21.18 11.97 10.26
C LEU A 279 -21.60 10.49 10.12
N THR A 280 -22.56 10.18 9.25
CA THR A 280 -22.95 8.78 9.00
C THR A 280 -21.82 7.95 8.38
N THR A 281 -20.98 8.55 7.54
CA THR A 281 -19.79 7.88 6.97
C THR A 281 -18.76 7.61 8.06
N ALA A 282 -18.46 8.61 8.89
CA ALA A 282 -17.55 8.47 10.02
C ALA A 282 -18.03 7.41 11.01
N GLY A 283 -19.33 7.41 11.36
CA GLY A 283 -19.93 6.40 12.23
C GLY A 283 -19.88 4.98 11.65
N ARG A 284 -20.10 4.82 10.34
CA ARG A 284 -19.94 3.53 9.65
C ARG A 284 -18.50 3.05 9.61
N ALA A 285 -17.54 3.96 9.41
CA ALA A 285 -16.12 3.63 9.47
C ALA A 285 -15.72 3.19 10.88
N ALA A 286 -16.14 3.93 11.90
CA ALA A 286 -15.92 3.58 13.30
C ALA A 286 -16.51 2.20 13.64
N ALA A 287 -17.76 1.93 13.25
CA ALA A 287 -18.37 0.61 13.44
C ALA A 287 -17.61 -0.50 12.70
N THR A 288 -17.12 -0.24 11.48
CA THR A 288 -16.31 -1.22 10.72
C THR A 288 -15.01 -1.55 11.45
N VAL A 289 -14.33 -0.52 11.99
CA VAL A 289 -13.10 -0.69 12.77
C VAL A 289 -13.39 -1.43 14.07
N VAL A 290 -14.38 -0.99 14.85
CA VAL A 290 -14.75 -1.62 16.14
C VAL A 290 -15.11 -3.08 15.96
N LEU A 291 -15.90 -3.43 14.94
CA LEU A 291 -16.24 -4.83 14.67
C LEU A 291 -15.01 -5.64 14.26
N GLY A 292 -14.14 -5.10 13.41
CA GLY A 292 -12.92 -5.80 12.98
C GLY A 292 -11.93 -6.03 14.13
N VAL A 293 -11.70 -5.00 14.94
CA VAL A 293 -10.88 -5.10 16.17
C VAL A 293 -11.52 -6.07 17.15
N GLY A 294 -12.85 -6.03 17.30
CA GLY A 294 -13.60 -6.98 18.14
C GLY A 294 -13.40 -8.43 17.73
N LEU A 295 -13.34 -8.74 16.42
CA LEU A 295 -13.01 -10.08 15.93
C LEU A 295 -11.57 -10.50 16.25
N SER A 296 -10.63 -9.55 16.32
CA SER A 296 -9.23 -9.81 16.73
C SER A 296 -9.03 -9.86 18.25
N ALA A 297 -10.04 -9.47 19.04
CA ALA A 297 -9.91 -9.24 20.48
C ALA A 297 -9.40 -10.44 21.28
N PRO A 298 -9.80 -11.71 21.02
CA PRO A 298 -9.25 -12.85 21.76
C PRO A 298 -7.72 -12.93 21.67
N LEU A 299 -7.17 -12.74 20.47
CA LEU A 299 -5.72 -12.77 20.25
C LEU A 299 -5.03 -11.54 20.87
N VAL A 300 -5.56 -10.34 20.60
CA VAL A 300 -5.00 -9.08 21.13
C VAL A 300 -4.99 -9.06 22.65
N THR A 301 -6.01 -9.64 23.29
CA THR A 301 -6.10 -9.75 24.75
C THR A 301 -4.98 -10.61 25.31
N VAL A 302 -4.70 -11.77 24.70
CA VAL A 302 -3.61 -12.66 25.13
C VAL A 302 -2.25 -11.97 24.99
N ILE A 303 -2.03 -11.26 23.88
CA ILE A 303 -0.80 -10.48 23.66
C ILE A 303 -0.66 -9.39 24.72
N TYR A 304 -1.72 -8.64 25.00
CA TYR A 304 -1.71 -7.56 25.99
C TYR A 304 -1.37 -8.09 27.39
N LEU A 305 -2.01 -9.18 27.82
CA LEU A 305 -1.76 -9.79 29.12
C LEU A 305 -0.33 -10.32 29.22
N GLY A 306 0.19 -10.99 28.19
CA GLY A 306 1.56 -11.48 28.14
C GLY A 306 2.60 -10.35 28.18
N THR A 307 2.39 -9.30 27.38
CA THR A 307 3.26 -8.11 27.36
C THR A 307 3.29 -7.41 28.71
N LYS A 308 2.13 -7.29 29.38
CA LYS A 308 2.03 -6.70 30.72
C LYS A 308 2.76 -7.53 31.76
N HIS A 309 2.72 -8.86 31.65
CA HIS A 309 3.43 -9.75 32.57
C HIS A 309 4.96 -9.68 32.40
N ALA A 310 5.44 -9.44 31.17
CA ALA A 310 6.86 -9.27 30.88
C ALA A 310 7.44 -7.90 31.32
N TYR A 311 6.63 -6.99 31.86
CA TYR A 311 7.04 -5.67 32.35
C TYR A 311 7.48 -5.74 33.83
N PRO A 312 8.50 -4.98 34.30
CA PRO A 312 9.08 -3.76 33.73
C PRO A 312 10.24 -3.96 32.76
N GLY A 313 10.13 -3.31 31.60
CA GLY A 313 11.25 -3.06 30.69
C GLY A 313 11.98 -1.75 31.00
N ARG A 314 13.00 -1.42 30.19
CA ARG A 314 13.73 -0.15 30.30
C ARG A 314 12.81 1.03 29.94
N VAL A 315 12.56 1.91 30.91
CA VAL A 315 11.80 3.14 30.67
C VAL A 315 12.69 4.12 29.93
N THR A 316 12.24 4.54 28.75
CA THR A 316 12.85 5.62 27.98
C THR A 316 11.85 6.77 27.85
N HIS A 317 12.36 7.99 27.75
CA HIS A 317 11.56 9.16 27.42
C HIS A 317 11.77 9.51 25.96
N PHE A 318 10.69 9.77 25.24
CA PHE A 318 10.79 10.22 23.86
C PHE A 318 11.40 11.63 23.81
N ALA A 319 12.41 11.79 22.96
CA ALA A 319 12.99 13.07 22.59
C ALA A 319 12.86 13.27 21.07
N PRO A 320 12.26 14.37 20.60
CA PRO A 320 12.17 14.65 19.18
C PRO A 320 13.55 14.94 18.58
N VAL A 321 13.70 14.60 17.31
CA VAL A 321 14.96 14.84 16.59
C VAL A 321 15.02 16.27 16.06
N GLY A 322 16.23 16.78 15.85
CA GLY A 322 16.45 18.09 15.23
C GLY A 322 15.81 18.21 13.85
N ALA A 323 15.49 19.43 13.43
CA ALA A 323 14.86 19.67 12.13
C ALA A 323 15.79 19.28 10.98
N GLU A 324 17.11 19.50 11.12
CA GLU A 324 18.11 19.07 10.15
C GLU A 324 18.11 17.56 9.94
N ASP A 325 18.01 16.76 11.00
CA ASP A 325 17.99 15.30 10.93
C ASP A 325 16.68 14.81 10.31
N LEU A 326 15.54 15.41 10.70
CA LEU A 326 14.25 15.12 10.08
C LEU A 326 14.25 15.36 8.57
N LEU A 327 14.83 16.48 8.12
CA LEU A 327 14.93 16.83 6.70
C LEU A 327 15.95 15.95 5.96
N ALA A 328 17.08 15.63 6.60
CA ALA A 328 18.09 14.73 6.03
C ALA A 328 17.48 13.35 5.74
N ARG A 329 16.56 12.88 6.59
CA ARG A 329 15.88 11.59 6.40
C ARG A 329 14.90 11.53 5.22
N LEU A 330 14.62 12.65 4.55
CA LEU A 330 13.93 12.68 3.25
C LEU A 330 14.87 12.37 2.08
N LEU A 331 16.18 12.26 2.31
CA LEU A 331 17.19 11.98 1.28
C LEU A 331 17.55 10.49 1.23
N PRO A 332 17.93 9.98 0.05
CA PRO A 332 18.46 8.62 -0.07
C PRO A 332 19.74 8.46 0.78
N THR A 333 20.12 7.21 1.03
CA THR A 333 21.41 6.83 1.69
C THR A 333 21.57 7.30 3.14
N THR A 334 20.50 7.73 3.80
CA THR A 334 20.51 8.02 5.25
C THR A 334 20.09 6.78 6.05
N TYR A 335 20.74 6.55 7.20
CA TYR A 335 20.48 5.41 8.07
C TYR A 335 20.68 5.77 9.55
N GLY A 336 19.85 5.19 10.41
CA GLY A 336 20.00 5.28 11.87
C GLY A 336 18.71 4.92 12.60
N PHE A 337 18.83 4.50 13.85
CA PHE A 337 17.73 3.96 14.64
C PHE A 337 16.90 5.02 15.38
N GLY A 338 17.50 6.18 15.67
CA GLY A 338 16.90 7.21 16.52
C GLY A 338 16.07 8.26 15.79
N SER A 339 15.99 8.23 14.45
CA SER A 339 15.28 9.24 13.67
C SER A 339 14.49 8.63 12.51
N PRO A 340 13.40 9.27 12.06
CA PRO A 340 12.41 8.63 11.19
C PRO A 340 12.97 8.41 9.79
N ALA A 341 12.93 7.21 9.23
CA ALA A 341 13.35 6.99 7.85
C ALA A 341 12.24 7.39 6.86
N LEU A 342 12.34 8.57 6.25
CA LEU A 342 11.25 9.23 5.49
C LEU A 342 11.41 9.22 3.96
N PHE A 343 12.51 8.69 3.43
CA PHE A 343 12.75 8.70 2.00
C PHE A 343 11.73 7.84 1.24
N VAL A 344 11.02 8.39 0.27
CA VAL A 344 10.04 7.67 -0.57
C VAL A 344 10.46 7.56 -2.03
N GLY A 345 11.71 7.84 -2.34
CA GLY A 345 12.17 8.02 -3.73
C GLY A 345 12.08 9.48 -4.17
N THR A 346 13.15 9.97 -4.79
CA THR A 346 13.29 11.39 -5.18
C THR A 346 12.16 11.87 -6.07
N THR A 347 11.71 11.04 -7.02
CA THR A 347 10.61 11.42 -7.93
C THR A 347 9.29 11.57 -7.18
N ALA A 348 8.94 10.64 -6.28
CA ALA A 348 7.71 10.72 -5.49
C ALA A 348 7.73 11.95 -4.57
N LEU A 349 8.86 12.20 -3.91
CA LEU A 349 9.05 13.37 -3.06
C LEU A 349 8.89 14.68 -3.84
N LEU A 350 9.52 14.81 -5.01
CA LEU A 350 9.39 15.99 -5.87
C LEU A 350 7.94 16.21 -6.31
N LEU A 351 7.21 15.14 -6.66
CA LEU A 351 5.79 15.24 -7.03
C LEU A 351 4.92 15.68 -5.85
N ALA A 352 5.18 15.17 -4.65
CA ALA A 352 4.48 15.57 -3.43
C ALA A 352 4.73 17.05 -3.09
N LEU A 353 5.99 17.50 -3.15
CA LEU A 353 6.38 18.90 -2.90
C LEU A 353 5.89 19.86 -3.98
N ALA A 354 5.70 19.39 -5.22
CA ALA A 354 5.15 20.18 -6.32
C ALA A 354 3.62 20.36 -6.24
N LEU A 355 2.90 19.48 -5.52
CA LEU A 355 1.43 19.49 -5.46
C LEU A 355 0.81 20.83 -5.03
N PRO A 356 1.30 21.55 -3.98
CA PRO A 356 0.78 22.87 -3.60
C PRO A 356 0.78 23.89 -4.76
N PHE A 357 1.75 23.78 -5.65
CA PHE A 357 1.99 24.72 -6.75
C PHE A 357 1.29 24.29 -8.05
N HIS A 358 0.76 23.06 -8.12
CA HIS A 358 0.11 22.54 -9.31
C HIS A 358 -1.29 23.13 -9.51
N ARG A 359 -1.38 24.19 -10.34
CA ARG A 359 -2.62 24.97 -10.53
C ARG A 359 -3.78 24.20 -11.15
N ALA A 360 -3.52 23.11 -11.87
CA ALA A 360 -4.57 22.26 -12.43
C ALA A 360 -5.25 21.35 -11.38
N ALA A 361 -4.66 21.20 -10.17
CA ALA A 361 -5.33 20.54 -9.07
C ALA A 361 -6.31 21.48 -8.34
N PRO A 362 -7.48 20.98 -7.90
CA PRO A 362 -8.41 21.78 -7.09
C PRO A 362 -7.73 22.34 -5.84
N ARG A 363 -8.11 23.56 -5.44
CA ARG A 363 -7.52 24.26 -4.27
C ARG A 363 -7.54 23.41 -3.00
N ARG A 364 -8.65 22.68 -2.76
CA ARG A 364 -8.78 21.77 -1.62
C ARG A 364 -7.77 20.63 -1.68
N VAL A 365 -7.53 20.03 -2.84
CA VAL A 365 -6.59 18.91 -3.01
C VAL A 365 -5.15 19.38 -2.79
N ARG A 366 -4.75 20.50 -3.40
CA ARG A 366 -3.39 21.04 -3.28
C ARG A 366 -3.07 21.66 -1.92
N ALA A 367 -4.07 21.89 -1.06
CA ALA A 367 -3.87 22.32 0.31
C ALA A 367 -4.01 21.15 1.31
N GLY A 368 -4.99 20.27 1.10
CA GLY A 368 -5.37 19.23 2.05
C GLY A 368 -4.32 18.13 2.22
N TRP A 369 -3.73 17.63 1.12
CA TRP A 369 -2.67 16.62 1.22
C TRP A 369 -1.39 17.18 1.87
N PRO A 370 -0.85 18.33 1.44
CA PRO A 370 0.30 18.94 2.11
C PRO A 370 0.05 19.29 3.58
N LEU A 371 -1.16 19.76 3.92
CA LEU A 371 -1.53 20.02 5.31
C LEU A 371 -1.54 18.73 6.14
N LEU A 372 -2.05 17.63 5.59
CA LEU A 372 -2.05 16.34 6.26
C LEU A 372 -0.62 15.81 6.46
N VAL A 373 0.24 15.90 5.44
CA VAL A 373 1.67 15.56 5.53
C VAL A 373 2.36 16.38 6.63
N ALA A 374 2.15 17.69 6.66
CA ALA A 374 2.71 18.57 7.69
C ALA A 374 2.18 18.20 9.09
N ALA A 375 0.87 17.96 9.24
CA ALA A 375 0.27 17.59 10.50
C ALA A 375 0.80 16.25 11.03
N VAL A 376 0.94 15.23 10.17
CA VAL A 376 1.51 13.93 10.56
C VAL A 376 2.98 14.08 10.93
N THR A 377 3.76 14.83 10.16
CA THR A 377 5.17 15.12 10.47
C THR A 377 5.33 15.77 11.84
N LEU A 378 4.54 16.82 12.13
CA LEU A 378 4.56 17.49 13.43
C LEU A 378 4.09 16.57 14.56
N SER A 379 3.10 15.71 14.30
CA SER A 379 2.58 14.76 15.29
C SER A 379 3.63 13.74 15.73
N MET A 380 4.60 13.42 14.87
CA MET A 380 5.70 12.51 15.19
C MET A 380 6.74 13.16 16.10
N GLN A 381 6.85 14.50 16.05
CA GLN A 381 7.82 15.32 16.80
C GLN A 381 7.28 15.88 18.11
N TRP A 382 6.02 15.64 18.44
CA TRP A 382 5.40 16.12 19.68
C TRP A 382 5.03 14.95 20.59
N THR A 383 5.58 14.91 21.81
CA THR A 383 5.51 13.75 22.72
C THR A 383 4.09 13.21 22.94
N PRO A 384 3.05 14.01 23.22
CA PRO A 384 1.70 13.48 23.43
C PRO A 384 1.16 12.73 22.22
N THR A 385 1.32 13.29 21.01
CA THR A 385 0.87 12.64 19.78
C THR A 385 1.79 11.49 19.36
N HIS A 386 3.09 11.58 19.66
CA HIS A 386 4.03 10.48 19.47
C HIS A 386 3.64 9.26 20.30
N LEU A 387 3.29 9.46 21.58
CA LEU A 387 2.76 8.41 22.44
C LEU A 387 1.40 7.92 21.95
N ALA A 388 0.54 8.80 21.44
CA ALA A 388 -0.74 8.39 20.86
C ALA A 388 -0.54 7.42 19.68
N TRP A 389 0.46 7.63 18.80
CA TRP A 389 0.81 6.66 17.74
C TRP A 389 1.22 5.28 18.27
N HIS A 390 1.64 5.20 19.52
CA HIS A 390 2.13 4.01 20.20
C HIS A 390 1.18 3.50 21.29
N ALA A 391 -0.11 3.84 21.21
CA ALA A 391 -1.11 3.46 22.22
C ALA A 391 -0.70 3.83 23.66
N PHE A 392 -0.02 4.96 23.80
CA PHE A 392 0.51 5.53 25.05
C PHE A 392 1.59 4.70 25.75
N ALA A 393 2.28 3.82 25.01
CA ALA A 393 3.49 3.15 25.47
C ALA A 393 4.73 3.73 24.76
N THR A 394 5.82 3.99 25.50
CA THR A 394 7.05 4.45 24.84
C THR A 394 7.67 3.32 24.02
N PRO A 395 7.96 3.51 22.72
CA PRO A 395 8.66 2.51 21.92
C PRO A 395 10.11 2.33 22.37
N ASN A 396 10.60 1.10 22.29
CA ASN A 396 12.02 0.78 22.46
C ASN A 396 12.70 0.56 21.10
N GLY A 397 14.00 0.89 20.99
CA GLY A 397 14.78 0.71 19.76
C GLY A 397 14.48 1.77 18.69
N SER A 398 13.44 1.54 17.88
CA SER A 398 13.00 2.46 16.81
C SER A 398 11.81 3.29 17.30
N PRO A 399 11.97 4.60 17.58
CA PRO A 399 10.89 5.43 18.12
C PRO A 399 9.88 5.87 17.07
N TYR A 400 10.28 5.99 15.80
CA TYR A 400 9.42 6.53 14.75
C TYR A 400 8.74 5.45 13.90
N ARG A 401 8.16 4.42 14.52
CA ARG A 401 7.60 3.29 13.77
C ARG A 401 6.37 3.64 12.93
N GLN A 402 5.77 4.80 13.16
CA GLN A 402 4.68 5.37 12.37
C GLN A 402 5.14 6.06 11.06
N ALA A 403 6.45 6.14 10.79
CA ALA A 403 7.01 6.83 9.62
C ALA A 403 6.46 6.32 8.27
N PHE A 404 6.09 5.04 8.18
CA PHE A 404 5.45 4.50 6.97
C PHE A 404 4.11 5.15 6.64
N VAL A 405 3.39 5.68 7.64
CA VAL A 405 2.16 6.45 7.41
C VAL A 405 2.50 7.74 6.68
N LEU A 406 3.55 8.45 7.10
CA LEU A 406 4.01 9.66 6.41
C LEU A 406 4.50 9.34 4.99
N CYS A 407 5.21 8.22 4.81
CA CYS A 407 5.67 7.77 3.50
C CYS A 407 4.53 7.44 2.52
N ALA A 408 3.35 7.09 3.04
CA ALA A 408 2.17 6.78 2.22
C ALA A 408 1.40 8.02 1.74
N LEU A 409 1.48 9.12 2.50
CA LEU A 409 0.76 10.37 2.28
C LEU A 409 1.46 11.22 1.22
#